data_AF-A0A0I9S7W6-F1
#
_entry.id   AF-A0A0I9S7W6-F1
#
_cell.length_a   1.000
_cell.length_b   1.000
_cell.length_c   1.000
_cell.angle_alpha   90.00
_cell.angle_beta   90.00
_cell.angle_gamma   90.00
#
_symmetry.space_group_name_H-M   'P 1'
#
loop_
_entity.id
_entity.type
_entity.pdbx_description
1 polymer ?
#
loop_
_entity_poly.entity_id
_entity_poly.type
_entity_poly.pdbx_seq_one_letter_code
_entity_poly.pdbx_strand_id
1 'polypeptide(L)'
;MTVNEYIQQKFQTFGIQLSEADLLDMYLNAKVSRGDEMNEGYYSRVSVAIAKFIPSLLLRATSISESGFSMSWNIQGIKDYYSLLCKQYGLKDELSNKPKVTFL
;
A
#
# COMPACT_ATOMS: atom_id res chain seq x y z
N MET A 1 -16.35 0.77 10.47
CA MET A 1 -14.98 1.34 10.41
C MET A 1 -14.94 2.37 9.32
N THR A 2 -14.25 3.48 9.56
CA THR A 2 -14.00 4.53 8.57
C THR A 2 -12.90 4.11 7.59
N VAL A 3 -12.82 4.79 6.44
CA VAL A 3 -11.73 4.63 5.48
C VAL A 3 -10.37 4.84 6.17
N ASN A 4 -10.24 5.88 7.01
CA ASN A 4 -9.01 6.16 7.76
C ASN A 4 -8.59 4.98 8.65
N GLU A 5 -9.51 4.47 9.47
CA GLU A 5 -9.24 3.33 10.35
C GLU A 5 -8.84 2.08 9.55
N TYR A 6 -9.54 1.82 8.44
CA TYR A 6 -9.24 0.67 7.58
C TYR A 6 -7.81 0.73 7.04
N ILE A 7 -7.41 1.88 6.47
CA ILE A 7 -6.07 2.04 5.90
C ILE A 7 -5.00 1.93 7.00
N GLN A 8 -5.17 2.63 8.13
CA GLN A 8 -4.22 2.57 9.24
C GLN A 8 -4.04 1.15 9.77
N GLN A 9 -5.14 0.42 10.01
CA GLN A 9 -5.08 -0.96 10.50
C GLN A 9 -4.41 -1.89 9.48
N LYS A 10 -4.62 -1.69 8.17
CA LYS A 10 -3.93 -2.48 7.13
C LYS A 10 -2.43 -2.32 7.20
N PHE A 11 -1.91 -1.09 7.26
CA PHE A 11 -0.47 -0.85 7.33
C PHE A 11 0.14 -1.24 8.69
N GLN A 12 -0.64 -1.13 9.77
CA GLN A 12 -0.24 -1.59 11.09
C GLN A 12 0.12 -3.09 11.12
N THR A 13 -0.55 -3.94 10.33
CA THR A 13 -0.19 -5.37 10.23
C THR A 13 1.22 -5.62 9.69
N PHE A 14 1.80 -4.63 9.01
CA PHE A 14 3.18 -4.67 8.52
C PHE A 14 4.15 -3.86 9.40
N GLY A 15 3.71 -3.35 10.55
CA GLY A 15 4.52 -2.50 11.42
C GLY A 15 4.73 -1.08 10.90
N ILE A 16 3.88 -0.62 9.97
CA ILE A 16 4.03 0.67 9.28
C ILE A 16 3.08 1.68 9.89
N GLN A 17 3.63 2.79 10.37
CA GLN A 17 2.88 3.98 10.75
C GLN A 17 2.85 4.94 9.57
N LEU A 18 1.65 5.35 9.18
CA LEU A 18 1.42 6.30 8.09
C LEU A 18 1.37 7.72 8.65
N SER A 19 2.01 8.66 7.96
CA SER A 19 1.79 10.08 8.22
C SER A 19 0.42 10.53 7.70
N GLU A 20 -0.04 11.70 8.15
CA GLU A 20 -1.28 12.29 7.63
C GLU A 20 -1.20 12.61 6.12
N ALA A 21 -0.01 12.93 5.60
CA ALA A 21 0.20 13.15 4.16
C ALA A 21 0.02 11.84 3.37
N ASP A 22 0.58 10.74 3.87
CA ASP A 22 0.43 9.41 3.26
C ASP A 22 -1.05 9.00 3.15
N LEU A 23 -1.80 9.27 4.22
CA LEU A 23 -3.25 9.02 4.28
C LEU A 23 -4.01 9.90 3.29
N LEU A 24 -3.69 11.20 3.23
CA LEU A 24 -4.32 12.16 2.32
C LEU A 24 -4.14 11.75 0.85
N ASP A 25 -2.94 11.35 0.45
CA ASP A 25 -2.66 10.90 -0.92
C ASP A 25 -3.53 9.71 -1.32
N MET A 26 -3.75 8.76 -0.40
CA MET A 26 -4.62 7.61 -0.64
C MET A 26 -6.10 8.00 -0.70
N TYR A 27 -6.57 8.93 0.14
CA TYR A 27 -7.95 9.42 0.08
C TYR A 27 -8.26 10.09 -1.26
N LEU A 28 -7.36 10.96 -1.72
CA LEU A 28 -7.49 11.67 -2.99
C LEU A 28 -7.49 10.70 -4.18
N ASN A 29 -6.59 9.71 -4.17
CA ASN A 29 -6.55 8.68 -5.22
C ASN A 29 -7.82 7.82 -5.25
N ALA A 30 -8.38 7.48 -4.08
CA ALA A 30 -9.59 6.67 -3.97
C ALA A 30 -10.88 7.48 -4.18
N LYS A 31 -10.81 8.82 -4.19
CA LYS A 31 -11.95 9.75 -4.26
C LYS A 31 -12.95 9.52 -3.12
N VAL A 32 -12.43 9.43 -1.90
CA VAL A 32 -13.20 9.23 -0.66
C VAL A 32 -12.73 10.23 0.40
N SER A 33 -13.55 10.44 1.43
CA SER A 33 -13.20 11.27 2.58
C SER A 33 -12.65 10.42 3.72
N ARG A 34 -11.80 11.04 4.57
CA ARG A 34 -11.20 10.41 5.76
C ARG A 34 -12.23 9.66 6.62
N GLY A 35 -13.36 10.30 6.89
CA GLY A 35 -14.41 9.82 7.80
C GLY A 35 -15.51 9.00 7.14
N ASP A 36 -15.42 8.75 5.83
CA ASP A 36 -16.43 7.94 5.14
C ASP A 36 -16.46 6.52 5.70
N GLU A 37 -17.65 5.94 5.85
CA GLU A 37 -17.79 4.54 6.26
C GLU A 37 -17.32 3.59 5.14
N MET A 38 -16.50 2.61 5.53
CA MET A 38 -15.99 1.63 4.60
C MET A 38 -17.11 0.71 4.10
N ASN A 39 -17.27 0.60 2.78
CA ASN A 39 -18.26 -0.25 2.12
C ASN A 39 -17.65 -0.94 0.89
N GLU A 40 -18.40 -1.84 0.26
CA GLU A 40 -17.94 -2.60 -0.92
C GLU A 40 -17.53 -1.71 -2.10
N GLY A 41 -18.26 -0.61 -2.34
CA GLY A 41 -17.95 0.34 -3.42
C GLY A 41 -16.62 1.08 -3.21
N TYR A 42 -16.30 1.41 -1.95
CA TYR A 42 -15.02 2.03 -1.59
C TYR A 42 -13.88 1.04 -1.49
N TYR A 43 -14.17 -0.22 -1.16
CA TYR A 43 -13.16 -1.27 -0.96
C TYR A 43 -12.20 -1.39 -2.14
N SER A 44 -12.72 -1.49 -3.36
CA SER A 44 -11.88 -1.62 -4.55
C SER A 44 -11.04 -0.37 -4.81
N ARG A 45 -11.63 0.83 -4.64
CA ARG A 45 -10.93 2.10 -4.90
C ARG A 45 -9.81 2.34 -3.90
N VAL A 46 -10.08 2.10 -2.62
CA VAL A 46 -9.10 2.20 -1.54
C VAL A 46 -7.99 1.16 -1.72
N SER A 47 -8.33 -0.09 -2.08
CA SER A 47 -7.33 -1.13 -2.36
C SER A 47 -6.39 -0.74 -3.51
N VAL A 48 -6.93 -0.16 -4.59
CA VAL A 48 -6.12 0.34 -5.71
C VAL A 48 -5.25 1.54 -5.29
N ALA A 49 -5.77 2.46 -4.47
CA ALA A 49 -5.00 3.58 -3.95
C ALA A 49 -3.84 3.12 -3.06
N ILE A 50 -4.09 2.13 -2.19
CA ILE A 50 -3.05 1.47 -1.38
C ILE A 50 -1.98 0.86 -2.29
N ALA A 51 -2.37 0.10 -3.31
CA ALA A 51 -1.43 -0.53 -4.24
C ALA A 51 -0.51 0.50 -4.91
N LYS A 52 -1.07 1.62 -5.37
CA LYS A 52 -0.31 2.71 -6.01
C LYS A 52 0.64 3.44 -5.05
N PHE A 53 0.31 3.47 -3.77
CA PHE A 53 1.11 4.14 -2.75
C PHE A 53 2.30 3.29 -2.26
N ILE A 54 2.19 1.96 -2.24
CA ILE A 54 3.24 1.07 -1.70
C ILE A 54 4.62 1.28 -2.35
N PRO A 55 4.78 1.44 -3.68
CA PRO A 55 6.09 1.67 -4.28
C PRO A 55 6.82 2.89 -3.72
N SER A 56 6.15 4.05 -3.59
CA SER A 56 6.77 5.26 -3.05
C SER A 56 7.07 5.13 -1.55
N LEU A 57 6.22 4.43 -0.81
CA LEU A 57 6.48 4.10 0.60
C LEU A 57 7.77 3.28 0.76
N LEU A 58 7.98 2.27 -0.07
CA LEU A 58 9.13 1.37 0.04
C LEU A 58 10.45 2.02 -0.36
N LEU A 59 10.43 3.04 -1.24
CA LEU A 59 11.61 3.86 -1.52
C LEU A 59 12.12 4.63 -0.29
N ARG A 60 11.23 4.97 0.66
CA ARG A 60 11.59 5.62 1.93
C ARG A 60 12.08 4.62 2.98
N ALA A 61 11.61 3.38 2.93
CA ALA A 61 11.97 2.35 3.91
C ALA A 61 13.46 1.97 3.85
N THR A 62 14.06 1.99 2.66
CA THR A 62 15.47 1.64 2.44
C THR A 62 16.47 2.56 3.15
N SER A 63 16.12 3.81 3.43
CA SER A 63 17.00 4.72 4.20
C SER A 63 16.90 4.55 5.72
N ILE A 64 15.83 3.93 6.24
CA ILE A 64 15.59 3.79 7.69
C ILE A 64 16.37 2.59 8.26
N SER A 65 16.57 1.52 7.48
CA SER A 65 17.34 0.36 7.91
C SER A 65 18.83 0.62 8.12
N GLU A 66 19.38 1.72 7.59
CA GLU A 66 20.81 2.07 7.71
C GLU A 66 21.17 2.76 9.04
N SER A 67 20.19 3.27 9.79
CA SER A 67 20.46 4.18 10.93
C SER A 67 20.26 3.56 12.33
N GLY A 68 20.16 2.23 12.47
CA GLY A 68 20.18 1.56 13.78
C GLY A 68 18.94 1.73 14.68
N PHE A 69 17.89 2.41 14.23
CA PHE A 69 16.59 2.45 14.90
C PHE A 69 15.67 1.37 14.32
N SER A 70 15.38 0.32 15.09
CA SER A 70 14.57 -0.81 14.62
C SER A 70 13.07 -0.51 14.62
N MET A 71 12.57 0.25 13.64
CA MET A 71 11.19 0.03 13.19
C MET A 71 11.20 -1.17 12.24
N SER A 72 10.87 -2.34 12.79
CA SER A 72 10.82 -3.61 12.06
C SER A 72 9.59 -3.67 11.12
N TRP A 73 9.67 -3.02 9.96
CA TRP A 73 8.66 -3.17 8.92
C TRP A 73 8.72 -4.59 8.32
N ASN A 74 7.57 -5.23 8.12
CA ASN A 74 7.49 -6.47 7.37
C ASN A 74 7.55 -6.17 5.85
N ILE A 75 8.75 -5.84 5.37
CA ILE A 75 9.02 -5.45 3.97
C ILE A 75 8.60 -6.55 2.99
N GLN A 76 8.85 -7.82 3.32
CA GLN A 76 8.45 -8.93 2.46
C GLN A 76 6.92 -9.03 2.37
N GLY A 77 6.23 -8.99 3.53
CA GLY A 77 4.78 -9.06 3.58
C GLY A 77 4.08 -7.95 2.80
N ILE A 78 4.58 -6.71 2.86
CA ILE A 78 3.98 -5.62 2.08
C ILE A 78 4.27 -5.72 0.57
N LYS A 79 5.42 -6.27 0.15
CA LYS A 79 5.72 -6.57 -1.26
C LYS A 79 4.83 -7.68 -1.81
N ASP A 80 4.57 -8.72 -1.02
CA ASP A 80 3.66 -9.80 -1.40
C ASP A 80 2.22 -9.30 -1.48
N TYR A 81 1.81 -8.47 -0.51
CA TYR A 81 0.50 -7.83 -0.54
C TYR A 81 0.33 -6.91 -1.75
N TYR A 82 1.33 -6.10 -2.09
CA TYR A 82 1.34 -5.30 -3.32
C TYR A 82 1.18 -6.16 -4.57
N SER A 83 1.97 -7.25 -4.67
CA SER A 83 1.89 -8.18 -5.81
C SER A 83 0.48 -8.79 -5.95
N LEU A 84 -0.16 -9.13 -4.83
CA LEU A 84 -1.53 -9.64 -4.79
C LEU A 84 -2.52 -8.59 -5.32
N LEU A 85 -2.44 -7.34 -4.85
CA LEU A 85 -3.30 -6.26 -5.30
C LEU A 85 -3.11 -5.97 -6.80
N CYS A 86 -1.87 -5.94 -7.28
CA CYS A 86 -1.60 -5.74 -8.70
C CYS A 86 -2.23 -6.85 -9.55
N LYS A 87 -2.12 -8.11 -9.14
CA LYS A 87 -2.78 -9.23 -9.82
C LYS A 87 -4.30 -9.13 -9.77
N GLN A 88 -4.87 -8.80 -8.62
CA GLN A 88 -6.33 -8.73 -8.42
C GLN A 88 -6.98 -7.62 -9.25
N TYR A 89 -6.32 -6.46 -9.36
CA TYR A 89 -6.87 -5.27 -10.01
C TYR A 89 -6.27 -4.98 -11.39
N GLY A 90 -5.44 -5.89 -11.93
CA GLY A 90 -4.79 -5.73 -13.25
C GLY A 90 -3.82 -4.55 -13.32
N LEU A 91 -3.19 -4.19 -12.20
CA LEU A 91 -2.21 -3.10 -12.14
C LEU A 91 -0.85 -3.60 -12.61
N LYS A 92 -0.06 -2.70 -13.18
CA LYS A 92 1.34 -2.97 -13.49
C LYS A 92 2.11 -3.15 -12.18
N ASP A 93 2.77 -4.30 -12.05
CA ASP A 93 3.69 -4.58 -10.96
C ASP A 93 5.04 -3.92 -11.26
N GLU A 94 5.40 -2.92 -10.47
CA GLU A 94 6.63 -2.12 -10.61
C GLU A 94 7.74 -2.54 -9.64
N LEU A 95 7.42 -3.43 -8.69
CA LEU A 95 8.35 -3.85 -7.64
C LEU A 95 8.88 -5.26 -7.85
N SER A 96 8.12 -6.13 -8.53
CA SER A 96 8.58 -7.48 -8.82
C SER A 96 9.39 -7.53 -10.12
N ASN A 97 10.59 -8.10 -10.02
CA ASN A 97 11.44 -8.36 -11.16
C ASN A 97 11.12 -9.73 -11.78
N LYS A 98 9.82 -10.06 -11.93
CA LYS A 98 9.40 -11.37 -12.42
C LYS A 98 9.72 -11.46 -13.92
N PRO A 99 10.39 -12.54 -14.38
CA PRO A 99 10.64 -12.73 -15.79
C PRO A 99 9.31 -12.80 -16.54
N LYS A 100 9.13 -11.91 -17.54
CA LYS A 100 8.00 -12.00 -18.46
C LYS A 100 8.29 -13.13 -19.44
N VAL A 101 7.50 -14.20 -19.39
CA VAL A 101 7.50 -15.21 -20.46
C VAL A 101 6.73 -14.62 -21.64
N THR A 102 7.46 -14.16 -22.65
CA THR A 102 6.89 -13.76 -23.94
C THR A 102 6.89 -14.98 -24.84
N PHE A 103 5.71 -15.44 -25.26
CA PHE A 103 5.62 -16.44 -26.33
C PHE A 103 5.84 -15.72 -27.66
N LEU A 104 6.86 -16.14 -28.42
CA LEU A 104 7.15 -15.71 -29.79
C LEU A 104 6.36 -16.54 -30.79
#